data_AF-A0A4Q2DVN9-F1
#
_entry.id   AF-A0A4Q2DVN9-F1
#
_cell.length_a   1.000
_cell.length_b   1.000
_cell.length_c   1.000
_cell.angle_alpha   90.00
_cell.angle_beta   90.00
_cell.angle_gamma   90.00
#
_symmetry.space_group_name_H-M   'P 1'
#
loop_
_entity.id
_entity.type
_entity.pdbx_description
1 polymer ?
#
loop_
_entity_poly.entity_id
_entity_poly.type
_entity_poly.pdbx_seq_one_letter_code
_entity_poly.pdbx_strand_id
1 'polypeptide(L)'
;MSIKQLVAENLGPVLLGIFVNTYLYGLASYQYGAYFFTKFDDPLWIKSTVLSLFCLDTFHSAALIWLAWVYLIEGYNDPITLMTPIWPYPFTIAVTALTAFLTQFFLSYRVYRLTKNKMWLTCITIATTGTLMLGIVCTVKAWKVKLATQLIMIRPYLSVWLCLEMALDIIICGMYPHLVFLPSVL
;
A
#
# COMPACT_ATOMS: atom_id res chain seq x y z
N MET A 1 3.81 -16.16 31.27
CA MET A 1 3.31 -15.00 30.50
C MET A 1 1.80 -15.08 30.49
N SER A 2 1.08 -14.10 31.04
CA SER A 2 -0.39 -14.14 31.12
C SER A 2 -1.01 -13.91 29.73
N ILE A 3 -2.15 -14.56 29.44
CA ILE A 3 -2.88 -14.43 28.15
C ILE A 3 -3.12 -12.96 27.77
N LYS A 4 -3.44 -12.10 28.75
CA LYS A 4 -3.61 -10.65 28.54
C LYS A 4 -2.37 -9.96 27.96
N GLN A 5 -1.17 -10.41 28.33
CA GLN A 5 0.10 -9.84 27.88
C GLN A 5 0.42 -10.25 26.45
N LEU A 6 0.12 -11.50 26.09
CA LEU A 6 0.25 -12.01 24.71
C LEU A 6 -0.72 -11.30 23.75
N VAL A 7 -1.94 -11.01 24.20
CA VAL A 7 -2.94 -10.24 23.44
C VAL A 7 -2.49 -8.80 23.25
N ALA A 8 -2.00 -8.13 24.30
CA ALA A 8 -1.54 -6.75 24.21
C ALA A 8 -0.35 -6.59 23.24
N GLU A 9 0.63 -7.50 23.29
CA GLU A 9 1.83 -7.43 22.45
C GLU A 9 1.57 -7.69 20.97
N ASN A 10 0.63 -8.59 20.64
CA ASN A 10 0.36 -8.96 19.23
C ASN A 10 -0.80 -8.18 18.63
N LEU A 11 -1.87 -7.94 19.39
CA LEU A 11 -3.09 -7.30 18.88
C LEU A 11 -3.04 -5.77 18.98
N GLY A 12 -2.33 -5.24 19.99
CA GLY A 12 -2.20 -3.80 20.19
C GLY A 12 -1.64 -3.07 18.95
N PRO A 13 -0.49 -3.49 18.40
CA PRO A 13 0.08 -2.88 17.20
C PRO A 13 -0.84 -3.01 15.97
N VAL A 14 -1.51 -4.15 15.80
CA VAL A 14 -2.44 -4.38 14.68
C VAL A 14 -3.62 -3.41 14.77
N LEU A 15 -4.23 -3.28 15.95
CA LEU A 15 -5.35 -2.39 16.18
C LEU A 15 -4.97 -0.92 15.96
N LEU A 16 -3.82 -0.48 16.47
CA LEU A 16 -3.30 0.86 16.20
C LEU A 16 -3.08 1.10 14.71
N GLY A 17 -2.53 0.11 13.99
CA GLY A 17 -2.37 0.16 12.54
C GLY A 17 -3.69 0.36 11.80
N ILE A 18 -4.76 -0.33 12.23
CA ILE A 18 -6.10 -0.21 11.63
C ILE A 18 -6.70 1.18 11.87
N PHE A 19 -6.54 1.76 13.07
CA PHE A 19 -7.00 3.12 13.35
C PHE A 19 -6.26 4.16 12.51
N VAL A 20 -4.93 4.07 12.45
CA VAL A 20 -4.11 4.95 11.62
C VAL A 20 -4.47 4.83 10.15
N ASN A 21 -4.65 3.60 9.65
CA ASN A 21 -5.08 3.35 8.27
C ASN A 21 -6.44 4.02 7.99
N THR A 22 -7.42 3.85 8.87
CA THR A 22 -8.76 4.43 8.71
C THR A 22 -8.72 5.96 8.70
N TYR A 23 -7.88 6.56 9.54
CA TYR A 23 -7.66 8.02 9.54
C TYR A 23 -7.04 8.51 8.22
N LEU A 24 -5.99 7.85 7.75
CA LEU A 24 -5.33 8.18 6.47
C LEU A 24 -6.27 7.99 5.28
N TYR A 25 -7.09 6.95 5.30
CA TYR A 25 -8.13 6.73 4.30
C TYR A 25 -9.15 7.88 4.26
N GLY A 26 -9.51 8.46 5.41
CA GLY A 26 -10.35 9.66 5.46
C GLY A 26 -9.70 10.86 4.75
N LEU A 27 -8.39 11.06 4.94
CA LEU A 27 -7.65 12.11 4.24
C LEU A 27 -7.57 11.85 2.72
N ALA A 28 -7.29 10.62 2.31
CA ALA A 28 -7.28 10.23 0.90
C ALA A 28 -8.66 10.43 0.25
N SER A 29 -9.74 10.05 0.95
CA SER A 29 -11.13 10.29 0.52
C SER A 29 -11.41 11.76 0.25
N TYR A 30 -10.91 12.66 1.10
CA TYR A 30 -10.99 14.10 0.84
C TYR A 30 -10.23 14.52 -0.42
N GLN A 31 -9.03 13.98 -0.66
CA GLN A 31 -8.25 14.25 -1.87
C GLN A 31 -8.96 13.78 -3.14
N TYR A 32 -9.57 12.59 -3.10
CA TYR A 32 -10.38 12.07 -4.21
C TYR A 32 -11.59 12.99 -4.46
N GLY A 33 -12.31 13.40 -3.40
CA GLY A 33 -13.42 14.35 -3.52
C GLY A 33 -12.99 15.67 -4.16
N ALA A 34 -11.91 16.28 -3.66
CA ALA A 34 -11.36 17.52 -4.20
C ALA A 34 -10.97 17.40 -5.69
N TYR A 35 -10.43 16.24 -6.11
CA TYR A 35 -10.12 15.95 -7.51
C TYR A 35 -11.37 15.94 -8.40
N PHE A 36 -12.49 15.37 -7.93
CA PHE A 36 -13.74 15.35 -8.70
C PHE A 36 -14.43 16.72 -8.77
N PHE A 37 -14.30 17.55 -7.73
CA PHE A 37 -14.89 18.90 -7.72
C PHE A 37 -14.07 19.92 -8.52
N THR A 38 -12.75 19.78 -8.52
CA THR A 38 -11.87 20.61 -9.34
C THR A 38 -11.93 20.05 -10.75
N LYS A 39 -12.73 20.65 -11.65
CA LYS A 39 -12.93 20.15 -13.03
C LYS A 39 -11.62 20.12 -13.84
N PHE A 40 -10.79 19.09 -13.64
CA PHE A 40 -9.57 18.88 -14.40
C PHE A 40 -9.88 18.29 -15.79
N ASP A 41 -9.28 18.88 -16.82
CA ASP A 41 -9.33 18.37 -18.19
C ASP A 41 -8.32 17.24 -18.40
N ASP A 42 -8.36 16.27 -17.49
CA ASP A 42 -7.48 15.11 -17.54
C ASP A 42 -8.04 14.01 -18.46
N PRO A 43 -7.16 13.30 -19.19
CA PRO A 43 -7.55 12.16 -20.01
C PRO A 43 -8.20 11.04 -19.18
N LEU A 44 -9.07 10.26 -19.82
CA LEU A 44 -9.88 9.21 -19.19
C LEU A 44 -9.06 8.17 -18.44
N TRP A 45 -7.84 7.86 -18.89
CA TRP A 45 -6.98 6.87 -18.21
C TRP A 45 -6.56 7.35 -16.81
N ILE A 46 -6.28 8.65 -16.61
CA ILE A 46 -5.94 9.21 -15.30
C ILE A 46 -7.14 9.12 -14.36
N LYS A 47 -8.32 9.53 -14.85
CA LYS A 47 -9.57 9.46 -14.09
C LYS A 47 -9.89 8.02 -13.67
N SER A 48 -9.66 7.06 -14.57
CA SER A 48 -9.82 5.62 -14.30
C SER A 48 -8.84 5.13 -13.24
N THR A 49 -7.56 5.52 -13.30
CA THR A 49 -6.57 5.17 -12.28
C THR A 49 -6.95 5.72 -10.90
N VAL A 50 -7.34 6.99 -10.82
CA VAL A 50 -7.74 7.63 -9.56
C VAL A 50 -8.97 6.94 -8.96
N LEU A 51 -9.97 6.61 -9.77
CA LEU A 51 -11.16 5.88 -9.31
C LEU A 51 -10.80 4.46 -8.84
N SER A 52 -9.90 3.78 -9.56
CA SER A 52 -9.44 2.44 -9.19
C SER A 52 -8.73 2.43 -7.83
N LEU A 53 -7.88 3.43 -7.59
CA LEU A 53 -7.21 3.66 -6.31
C LEU A 53 -8.21 3.88 -5.17
N PHE A 54 -9.19 4.75 -5.39
CA PHE A 54 -10.24 5.01 -4.40
C PHE A 54 -11.00 3.73 -4.01
N CYS A 55 -11.41 2.93 -5.01
CA CYS A 55 -12.08 1.66 -4.77
C CYS A 55 -11.21 0.66 -4.01
N LEU A 56 -9.91 0.57 -4.36
CA LEU A 56 -8.95 -0.29 -3.68
C LEU A 56 -8.76 0.13 -2.21
N ASP A 57 -8.54 1.42 -1.94
CA ASP A 57 -8.35 1.95 -0.58
C ASP A 57 -9.60 1.75 0.28
N THR A 58 -10.79 1.92 -0.32
CA THR A 58 -12.08 1.69 0.35
C THR A 58 -12.22 0.24 0.78
N PHE A 59 -11.98 -0.69 -0.15
CA PHE A 59 -12.11 -2.11 0.12
C PHE A 59 -11.04 -2.61 1.10
N HIS A 60 -9.81 -2.11 0.99
CA HIS A 60 -8.73 -2.43 1.92
C HIS A 60 -9.04 -1.96 3.34
N SER A 61 -9.50 -0.71 3.49
CA SER A 61 -9.89 -0.17 4.79
C SER A 61 -11.05 -0.93 5.40
N ALA A 62 -12.07 -1.30 4.61
CA ALA A 62 -13.18 -2.13 5.07
C ALA A 62 -12.72 -3.53 5.52
N ALA A 63 -11.82 -4.17 4.77
CA ALA A 63 -11.26 -5.48 5.14
C ALA A 63 -10.48 -5.42 6.46
N LEU A 64 -9.77 -4.32 6.73
CA LEU A 64 -9.06 -4.09 7.99
C LEU A 64 -10.01 -3.84 9.17
N ILE A 65 -11.13 -3.14 8.96
CA ILE A 65 -12.15 -2.98 10.00
C ILE A 65 -12.78 -4.33 10.34
N TRP A 66 -13.06 -5.15 9.32
CA TRP A 66 -13.56 -6.51 9.53
C TRP A 66 -12.53 -7.40 10.25
N LEU A 67 -11.24 -7.27 9.92
CA LEU A 67 -10.14 -7.94 10.64
C LEU A 67 -10.16 -7.60 12.14
N ALA A 68 -10.35 -6.32 12.49
CA ALA A 68 -10.47 -5.90 13.89
C ALA A 68 -11.70 -6.52 14.57
N TRP A 69 -12.84 -6.57 13.88
CA TRP A 69 -14.06 -7.19 14.41
C TRP A 69 -13.84 -8.67 14.76
N VAL A 70 -13.29 -9.46 13.83
CA VAL A 70 -13.03 -10.88 14.04
C VAL A 70 -12.09 -11.10 15.23
N TYR A 71 -10.99 -10.34 15.32
CA TYR A 71 -10.03 -10.54 16.41
C TYR A 71 -10.50 -10.03 17.77
N LEU A 72 -11.24 -8.93 17.83
CA LEU A 72 -11.63 -8.31 19.09
C LEU A 72 -12.94 -8.83 19.65
N ILE A 73 -13.89 -9.19 18.78
CA ILE A 73 -15.25 -9.55 19.18
C ILE A 73 -15.44 -11.06 19.09
N GLU A 74 -15.21 -11.64 17.91
CA GLU A 74 -15.42 -13.09 17.72
C GLU A 74 -14.33 -13.91 18.43
N GLY A 75 -13.08 -13.44 18.40
CA GLY A 75 -11.92 -14.10 19.01
C GLY A 75 -11.61 -13.69 20.46
N TYR A 76 -12.48 -12.91 21.14
CA TYR A 76 -12.19 -12.26 22.43
C TYR A 76 -11.70 -13.20 23.55
N ASN A 77 -12.02 -14.49 23.48
CA ASN A 77 -11.56 -15.50 24.44
C ASN A 77 -10.98 -16.76 23.78
N ASP A 78 -10.69 -16.71 22.48
CA ASP A 78 -10.10 -17.83 21.74
C ASP A 78 -8.67 -17.51 21.27
N PRO A 79 -7.64 -18.05 21.95
CA PRO A 79 -6.24 -17.86 21.55
C PRO A 79 -5.91 -18.48 20.20
N ILE A 80 -6.71 -19.42 19.69
CA ILE A 80 -6.50 -20.06 18.38
C ILE A 80 -6.84 -19.09 17.26
N THR A 81 -7.99 -18.41 17.36
CA THR A 81 -8.37 -17.33 16.44
C THR A 81 -7.26 -16.28 16.36
N LEU A 82 -6.71 -15.85 17.50
CA LEU A 82 -5.60 -14.88 17.56
C LEU A 82 -4.29 -15.34 16.89
N MET A 83 -4.03 -16.65 16.81
CA MET A 83 -2.83 -17.21 16.19
C MET A 83 -3.02 -17.62 14.72
N THR A 84 -4.23 -17.50 14.20
CA THR A 84 -4.55 -17.87 12.81
C THR A 84 -4.67 -16.61 11.96
N PRO A 85 -3.74 -16.38 11.01
CA PRO A 85 -3.85 -15.26 10.09
C PRO A 85 -5.02 -15.49 9.14
N ILE A 86 -6.03 -14.63 9.24
CA ILE A 86 -7.17 -14.63 8.33
C ILE A 86 -6.86 -13.88 7.03
N TRP A 87 -7.71 -14.06 6.02
CA TRP A 87 -7.51 -13.56 4.66
C TRP A 87 -7.17 -12.06 4.51
N PRO A 88 -7.58 -11.11 5.40
CA PRO A 88 -7.20 -9.70 5.26
C PRO A 88 -5.68 -9.45 5.39
N TYR A 89 -4.94 -10.34 6.05
CA TYR A 89 -3.47 -10.22 6.16
C TYR A 89 -2.75 -10.35 4.81
N PRO A 90 -2.85 -11.49 4.09
CA PRO A 90 -2.23 -11.60 2.78
C PRO A 90 -2.87 -10.65 1.76
N PHE A 91 -4.15 -10.33 1.93
CA PHE A 91 -4.83 -9.33 1.10
C PHE A 91 -4.22 -7.93 1.22
N THR A 92 -3.85 -7.49 2.42
CA THR A 92 -3.17 -6.20 2.64
C THR A 92 -1.88 -6.11 1.83
N ILE A 93 -1.07 -7.18 1.82
CA ILE A 93 0.18 -7.23 1.04
C ILE A 93 -0.11 -7.08 -0.46
N ALA A 94 -1.16 -7.74 -0.96
CA ALA A 94 -1.58 -7.67 -2.36
C ALA A 94 -2.01 -6.25 -2.75
N VAL A 95 -2.85 -5.61 -1.92
CA VAL A 95 -3.31 -4.24 -2.20
C VAL A 95 -2.16 -3.26 -2.12
N THR A 96 -1.29 -3.35 -1.12
CA THR A 96 -0.13 -2.45 -1.02
C THR A 96 0.76 -2.52 -2.27
N ALA A 97 1.01 -3.72 -2.80
CA ALA A 97 1.76 -3.88 -4.04
C ALA A 97 1.07 -3.26 -5.25
N LEU A 98 -0.24 -3.46 -5.37
CA LEU A 98 -1.02 -2.92 -6.49
C LEU A 98 -1.14 -1.40 -6.43
N THR A 99 -1.43 -0.85 -5.25
CA THR A 99 -1.53 0.59 -5.03
C THR A 99 -0.18 1.28 -5.29
N ALA A 100 0.93 0.72 -4.77
CA ALA A 100 2.28 1.25 -5.04
C ALA A 100 2.61 1.26 -6.55
N PHE A 101 2.32 0.16 -7.25
CA PHE A 101 2.53 0.10 -8.69
C PHE A 101 1.73 1.16 -9.45
N LEU A 102 0.44 1.32 -9.14
CA LEU A 102 -0.43 2.28 -9.82
C LEU A 102 0.00 3.73 -9.53
N THR A 103 0.37 4.06 -8.29
CA THR A 103 0.84 5.41 -7.91
C THR A 103 2.18 5.72 -8.56
N GLN A 104 3.15 4.80 -8.52
CA GLN A 104 4.46 4.99 -9.10
C GLN A 104 4.40 5.06 -10.62
N PHE A 105 3.55 4.25 -11.27
CA PHE A 105 3.31 4.33 -12.71
C PHE A 105 2.73 5.69 -13.10
N PHE A 106 1.73 6.18 -12.36
CA PHE A 106 1.15 7.50 -12.57
C PHE A 106 2.18 8.63 -12.40
N LEU A 107 2.98 8.59 -11.33
CA LEU A 107 4.02 9.58 -11.08
C LEU A 107 5.12 9.53 -12.15
N SER A 108 5.53 8.33 -12.57
CA SER A 108 6.49 8.13 -13.65
C SER A 108 6.04 8.76 -14.96
N TYR A 109 4.76 8.62 -15.31
CA TYR A 109 4.17 9.29 -16.47
C TYR A 109 4.23 10.82 -16.35
N ARG A 110 3.94 11.37 -15.16
CA ARG A 110 4.03 12.82 -14.93
C ARG A 110 5.47 13.34 -15.05
N VAL A 111 6.45 12.60 -14.51
CA VAL A 111 7.88 12.91 -14.66
C VAL A 111 8.26 12.91 -16.14
N TYR A 112 7.85 11.91 -16.91
CA TYR A 112 8.11 11.86 -18.34
C TYR A 112 7.57 13.08 -19.09
N ARG A 113 6.34 13.51 -18.77
CA ARG A 113 5.73 14.68 -19.40
C ARG A 113 6.49 15.98 -19.13
N LEU A 114 7.11 16.12 -17.96
CA LEU A 114 7.89 17.30 -17.58
C LEU A 114 9.29 17.28 -18.20
N THR A 115 10.00 16.15 -18.11
CA THR A 115 11.39 16.05 -18.58
C THR A 115 11.50 15.82 -20.09
N LYS A 116 10.46 15.24 -20.71
CA LYS A 116 10.47 14.66 -22.07
C LYS A 116 11.56 13.60 -22.32
N ASN A 117 12.31 13.21 -21.28
CA ASN A 117 13.38 12.23 -21.36
C ASN A 117 12.82 10.82 -21.12
N LYS A 118 12.91 9.98 -22.16
CA LYS A 118 12.42 8.60 -22.14
C LYS A 118 13.23 7.67 -21.23
N MET A 119 14.50 7.99 -20.96
CA MET A 119 15.39 7.13 -20.17
C MET A 119 14.88 6.97 -18.72
N TRP A 120 14.50 8.07 -18.07
CA TRP A 120 13.97 8.07 -16.71
C TRP A 120 12.65 7.31 -16.60
N LEU A 121 11.75 7.50 -17.59
CA LEU A 121 10.50 6.74 -17.67
C LEU A 121 10.77 5.24 -17.71
N THR A 122 11.67 4.80 -18.60
CA THR A 122 12.01 3.38 -18.75
C THR A 122 12.64 2.81 -17.47
N CYS A 123 13.57 3.52 -16.83
CA CYS A 123 14.19 3.05 -15.59
C CYS A 123 13.18 2.90 -14.45
N ILE A 124 12.30 3.90 -14.24
CA ILE A 124 11.29 3.86 -13.18
C ILE A 124 10.26 2.76 -13.49
N THR A 125 9.77 2.65 -14.72
CA THR A 125 8.79 1.61 -15.09
C THR A 125 9.35 0.19 -14.93
N ILE A 126 10.62 -0.04 -15.26
CA ILE A 126 11.29 -1.34 -15.01
C ILE A 126 11.41 -1.60 -13.50
N ALA A 127 11.82 -0.61 -12.71
CA ALA A 127 11.97 -0.78 -11.28
C ALA A 127 10.63 -1.08 -10.58
N THR A 128 9.59 -0.31 -10.89
CA THR A 128 8.23 -0.46 -10.35
C THR A 128 7.57 -1.79 -10.75
N THR A 129 7.80 -2.26 -11.98
CA THR A 129 7.34 -3.60 -12.38
C THR A 129 8.11 -4.69 -11.63
N GLY A 130 9.42 -4.50 -11.39
CA GLY A 130 10.21 -5.41 -10.57
C GLY A 130 9.71 -5.53 -9.13
N THR A 131 9.40 -4.40 -8.48
CA THR A 131 8.86 -4.39 -7.10
C THR A 131 7.45 -4.97 -7.04
N LEU A 132 6.60 -4.73 -8.04
CA LEU A 132 5.30 -5.40 -8.18
C LEU A 132 5.46 -6.93 -8.19
N MET A 133 6.41 -7.47 -8.97
CA MET A 133 6.65 -8.92 -9.01
C MET A 133 7.09 -9.46 -7.65
N LEU A 134 7.96 -8.75 -6.93
CA LEU A 134 8.34 -9.10 -5.56
C LEU A 134 7.13 -9.07 -4.60
N GLY A 135 6.26 -8.07 -4.74
CA GLY A 135 5.01 -7.96 -3.98
C GLY A 135 4.05 -9.13 -4.24
N ILE A 136 3.91 -9.56 -5.50
CA ILE A 136 3.11 -10.73 -5.87
C ILE A 136 3.70 -12.01 -5.24
N VAL A 137 5.02 -12.20 -5.31
CA VAL A 137 5.70 -13.35 -4.67
C VAL A 137 5.47 -13.34 -3.15
N CYS A 138 5.57 -12.18 -2.50
CA CYS A 138 5.30 -12.03 -1.08
C CYS A 138 3.83 -12.34 -0.74
N THR A 139 2.90 -11.89 -1.57
CA THR A 139 1.47 -12.17 -1.43
C THR A 139 1.18 -13.67 -1.50
N VAL A 140 1.72 -14.37 -2.50
CA VAL A 140 1.53 -15.82 -2.66
C VAL A 140 2.13 -16.58 -1.48
N LYS A 141 3.30 -16.18 -0.99
CA LYS A 141 3.90 -16.77 0.21
C LYS A 141 3.03 -16.53 1.45
N ALA A 142 2.51 -15.31 1.62
CA ALA A 142 1.64 -14.97 2.74
C ALA A 142 0.32 -15.75 2.71
N TRP A 143 -0.25 -16.00 1.52
CA TRP A 143 -1.49 -16.76 1.37
C TRP A 143 -1.34 -18.25 1.76
N LYS A 144 -0.11 -18.79 1.67
CA LYS A 144 0.19 -20.17 2.08
C LYS A 144 0.43 -20.32 3.58
N VAL A 145 0.54 -19.22 4.33
CA VAL A 145 0.74 -19.26 5.77
C VAL A 145 -0.55 -19.65 6.48
N LYS A 146 -0.48 -20.68 7.31
CA LYS A 146 -1.61 -21.16 8.11
C LYS A 146 -1.49 -20.80 9.60
N LEU A 147 -0.29 -20.45 10.06
CA LEU A 147 -0.02 -20.17 11.47
C LEU A 147 0.81 -18.90 11.63
N ALA A 148 0.50 -18.07 12.63
CA ALA A 148 1.17 -16.79 12.86
C ALA A 148 2.70 -16.92 13.06
N THR A 149 3.18 -18.04 13.59
CA THR A 149 4.63 -18.28 13.76
C THR A 149 5.38 -18.36 12.42
N GLN A 150 4.72 -18.80 11.36
CA GLN A 150 5.31 -18.86 10.02
C GLN A 150 5.43 -17.47 9.39
N LEU A 151 4.71 -16.46 9.89
CA LEU A 151 4.88 -15.08 9.44
C LEU A 151 6.29 -14.57 9.72
N ILE A 152 6.95 -15.06 10.77
CA ILE A 152 8.33 -14.71 11.12
C ILE A 152 9.29 -15.03 9.98
N MET A 153 9.07 -16.13 9.26
CA MET A 153 9.89 -16.53 8.11
C MET A 153 9.68 -15.62 6.88
N ILE A 154 8.52 -14.96 6.77
CA ILE A 154 8.19 -14.09 5.63
C ILE A 154 8.62 -12.64 5.88
N ARG A 155 8.66 -12.20 7.15
CA ARG A 155 9.05 -10.84 7.56
C ARG A 155 10.29 -10.28 6.83
N PRO A 156 11.45 -10.96 6.74
CA PRO A 156 12.61 -10.38 6.08
C PRO A 156 12.37 -10.11 4.59
N TYR A 157 11.62 -10.97 3.89
CA TYR A 157 11.27 -10.77 2.48
C TYR A 157 10.36 -9.55 2.30
N LEU A 158 9.37 -9.40 3.19
CA LEU A 158 8.48 -8.23 3.19
C LEU A 158 9.25 -6.94 3.48
N SER A 159 10.14 -6.95 4.47
CA SER A 159 10.94 -5.78 4.82
C SER A 159 11.84 -5.33 3.67
N VAL A 160 12.52 -6.25 2.99
CA VAL A 160 13.36 -5.91 1.82
C VAL A 160 12.51 -5.34 0.69
N TRP A 161 11.36 -5.94 0.40
CA TRP A 161 10.44 -5.43 -0.63
C TRP A 161 9.95 -4.02 -0.28
N LEU A 162 9.48 -3.78 0.95
CA LEU A 162 9.01 -2.46 1.39
C LEU A 162 10.12 -1.41 1.38
N CYS A 163 11.37 -1.77 1.72
CA CYS A 163 12.51 -0.87 1.62
C CYS A 163 12.81 -0.47 0.17
N LEU A 164 12.66 -1.40 -0.78
CA LEU A 164 12.81 -1.10 -2.21
C LEU A 164 11.71 -0.16 -2.71
N GLU A 165 10.45 -0.40 -2.32
CA GLU A 165 9.33 0.50 -2.64
C GLU A 165 9.58 1.91 -2.09
N MET A 166 9.97 2.01 -0.82
CA MET A 166 10.30 3.28 -0.18
C MET A 166 11.44 4.01 -0.90
N ALA A 167 12.49 3.28 -1.32
CA ALA A 167 13.60 3.87 -2.06
C ALA A 167 13.14 4.43 -3.42
N LEU A 168 12.25 3.73 -4.13
CA LEU A 168 11.68 4.22 -5.39
C LEU A 168 10.83 5.47 -5.17
N ASP A 169 9.98 5.49 -4.15
CA ASP A 169 9.14 6.65 -3.84
C ASP A 169 10.00 7.88 -3.50
N ILE A 170 11.09 7.72 -2.75
CA ILE A 170 12.04 8.79 -2.44
C ILE A 170 12.72 9.30 -3.72
N ILE A 171 13.14 8.42 -4.62
CA ILE A 171 13.77 8.81 -5.90
C ILE A 171 12.78 9.60 -6.76
N ILE A 172 11.56 9.08 -6.96
CA ILE A 172 10.53 9.73 -7.77
C ILE A 172 10.14 11.08 -7.17
N CYS A 173 9.93 11.15 -5.85
CA CYS A 173 9.61 12.38 -5.14
C CYS A 173 10.75 13.39 -5.22
N GLY A 174 12.01 12.95 -5.05
CA GLY A 174 13.19 13.82 -5.12
C GLY A 174 13.46 14.40 -6.51
N MET A 175 13.11 13.66 -7.57
CA MET A 175 13.24 14.16 -8.95
C MET A 175 12.24 15.27 -9.28
N TYR A 176 11.06 15.26 -8.65
CA TYR A 176 9.95 16.14 -9.02
C TYR A 176 10.25 17.64 -8.80
N PRO A 177 10.80 18.08 -7.65
CA PRO A 177 11.18 19.48 -7.43
C PRO A 177 12.28 19.96 -8.37
N HIS A 178 13.34 19.16 -8.57
CA HIS A 178 14.49 19.56 -9.40
C HIS A 178 14.06 19.84 -10.86
N LEU A 179 13.07 19.13 -11.37
CA LEU A 179 12.55 19.32 -12.73
C LEU A 179 11.63 20.54 -12.87
N VAL A 180 10.96 20.96 -11.79
CA VAL A 180 10.08 22.14 -11.80
C VAL A 180 10.87 23.45 -11.72
N PHE A 181 12.03 23.46 -11.05
CA PHE A 181 12.87 24.66 -10.90
C PHE A 181 13.96 24.82 -11.97
N LEU A 182 14.06 23.91 -12.95
CA LEU A 182 15.01 24.05 -14.05
C LEU A 182 14.49 25.07 -15.09
N PRO A 183 15.30 26.07 -15.48
CA PRO A 183 14.91 27.15 -16.39
C PRO A 183 14.66 26.70 -17.84
N SER A 184 14.79 25.42 -18.18
CA SER A 184 14.56 24.89 -19.53
C SER A 184 13.08 24.63 -19.87
N VAL A 185 12.14 24.98 -18.96
CA VAL A 185 10.69 24.75 -19.11
C VAL A 185 9.87 26.06 -19.02
N LEU A 186 10.53 27.21 -18.82
CA LEU A 186 9.98 28.56 -19.04
C LEU A 186 10.43 29.08 -20.41
#